data_AF-A0A1I7WZA0-F1
#
_entry.id   AF-A0A1I7WZA0-F1
#
_cell.length_a   1.000
_cell.length_b   1.000
_cell.length_c   1.000
_cell.angle_alpha   90.00
_cell.angle_beta   90.00
_cell.angle_gamma   90.00
#
_symmetry.space_group_name_H-M   'P 1'
#
loop_
_entity.id
_entity.type
_entity.pdbx_description
1 polymer ?
#
loop_
_entity_poly.entity_id
_entity_poly.type
_entity_poly.pdbx_seq_one_letter_code
_entity_poly.pdbx_strand_id
1 'polypeptide(L)' 'MLQMERNERLQAFRKKTNIMVATDVAARGLDIPEIRTVINYDIARDVDTHVHRVGRTGRAENELNDKTIIMQDIF' A
#
# COMPACT_ATOMS: atom_id res chain seq x y z
N MET A 1 -12.21 10.17 4.16
CA MET A 1 -10.86 10.76 4.00
C MET A 1 -10.88 11.62 2.74
N LEU A 2 -10.47 12.88 2.81
CA LEU A 2 -10.39 13.76 1.63
C LEU A 2 -9.20 13.34 0.75
N GLN A 3 -9.28 13.59 -0.57
CA GLN A 3 -8.20 13.25 -1.51
C GLN A 3 -6.87 13.96 -1.15
N MET A 4 -6.94 15.19 -0.65
CA MET A 4 -5.78 15.95 -0.18
C MET A 4 -5.06 15.22 0.97
N GLU A 5 -5.81 14.77 1.97
CA GLU A 5 -5.27 14.05 3.12
C GLU A 5 -4.59 12.74 2.71
N ARG A 6 -5.14 12.03 1.71
CA ARG A 6 -4.53 10.79 1.18
C ARG A 6 -3.17 11.07 0.55
N ASN A 7 -3.06 12.15 -0.22
CA ASN A 7 -1.82 12.56 -0.86
C ASN A 7 -0.77 13.00 0.18
N GLU A 8 -1.17 13.69 1.24
CA GLU A 8 -0.27 14.07 2.33
C GLU A 8 0.32 12.85 3.05
N ARG A 9 -0.53 11.85 3.38
CA ARG A 9 -0.04 10.61 3.99
C ARG A 9 0.89 9.83 3.06
N LEU A 10 0.58 9.80 1.76
CA LEU A 10 1.46 9.19 0.76
C LEU A 10 2.81 9.92 0.65
N GLN A 11 2.82 11.26 0.70
CA GLN A 11 4.07 12.03 0.71
C GLN A 11 4.89 11.77 1.98
N ALA A 12 4.24 11.67 3.15
CA ALA A 12 4.90 11.31 4.39
C ALA A 12 5.53 9.91 4.31
N PHE A 13 4.78 8.94 3.77
CA PHE A 13 5.27 7.59 3.48
C PHE A 13 6.45 7.58 2.51
N ARG A 14 6.45 8.43 1.48
CA ARG A 14 7.58 8.55 0.55
C ARG A 14 8.84 9.13 1.21
N LYS A 15 8.71 10.03 2.19
CA LYS A 15 9.86 10.75 2.76
C LYS A 15 10.42 10.16 4.06
N LYS A 16 9.57 9.80 5.01
CA LYS A 16 9.99 9.58 6.41
C LYS A 16 9.35 8.36 7.08
N THR A 17 8.19 7.91 6.59
CA THR A 17 7.45 6.82 7.24
C THR A 17 7.78 5.48 6.60
N ASN A 18 8.13 4.49 7.43
CA ASN A 18 8.47 3.14 6.96
C ASN A 18 7.27 2.20 6.91
N ILE A 19 6.19 2.49 7.63
CA ILE A 19 4.99 1.65 7.72
C ILE A 19 3.76 2.49 7.41
N MET A 20 2.91 2.04 6.50
CA MET A 20 1.60 2.63 6.25
C MET A 20 0.51 1.57 6.37
N VAL A 21 -0.54 1.89 7.12
CA VAL A 21 -1.77 1.08 7.17
C VAL A 21 -2.78 1.70 6.22
N ALA A 22 -3.32 0.89 5.31
CA ALA A 22 -4.27 1.34 4.31
C ALA A 22 -5.36 0.28 4.08
N THR A 23 -6.53 0.75 3.64
CA THR A 23 -7.58 -0.11 3.11
C THR A 23 -7.56 -0.12 1.59
N ASP A 24 -8.15 -1.12 0.95
CA ASP A 24 -8.22 -1.18 -0.51
C ASP A 24 -8.92 0.06 -1.09
N VAL A 25 -9.99 0.51 -0.43
CA VAL A 25 -10.70 1.76 -0.79
C VAL A 25 -9.78 2.97 -0.63
N ALA A 26 -9.03 3.05 0.47
CA ALA A 26 -8.09 4.15 0.71
C ALA A 26 -6.86 4.11 -0.19
N ALA A 27 -6.52 2.96 -0.79
CA ALA A 27 -5.39 2.78 -1.71
C ALA A 27 -5.76 3.00 -3.19
N ARG A 28 -7.03 2.87 -3.58
CA ARG A 28 -7.47 3.02 -4.99
C ARG A 28 -7.14 4.40 -5.58
N GLY A 29 -6.33 4.43 -6.63
CA GLY A 29 -5.90 5.69 -7.26
C GLY A 29 -4.76 6.41 -6.51
N LEU A 30 -4.18 5.79 -5.47
CA LEU A 30 -2.86 6.22 -5.00
C LEU A 30 -1.78 5.55 -5.84
N ASP A 31 -0.86 6.37 -6.33
CA ASP A 31 0.40 5.91 -6.88
C ASP A 31 1.33 5.49 -5.72
N ILE A 32 1.09 4.29 -5.20
CA ILE A 32 1.93 3.72 -4.14
C ILE A 32 3.24 3.28 -4.79
N PRO A 33 4.40 3.82 -4.35
CA PRO A 33 5.69 3.39 -4.87
C PRO A 33 5.90 1.92 -4.58
N GLU A 34 6.77 1.27 -5.34
CA GLU A 34 7.17 -0.10 -5.04
C GLU A 34 7.76 -0.21 -3.63
N ILE A 35 7.34 -1.24 -2.88
CA ILE A 35 7.73 -1.47 -1.48
C ILE A 35 8.34 -2.86 -1.31
N ARG A 36 9.16 -3.05 -0.26
CA ARG A 36 9.74 -4.36 0.08
C ARG A 36 8.74 -5.35 0.64
N THR A 37 7.71 -4.91 1.35
CA THR A 37 6.81 -5.85 2.05
C THR A 37 5.36 -5.39 2.05
N VAL A 38 4.47 -6.29 1.66
CA VAL A 38 3.01 -6.17 1.81
C VAL A 38 2.57 -7.15 2.89
N ILE A 39 1.84 -6.68 3.90
CA ILE A 39 1.21 -7.50 4.93
C ILE A 39 -0.30 -7.43 4.72
N ASN A 40 -0.93 -8.57 4.42
CA ASN A 40 -2.39 -8.68 4.45
C ASN A 40 -2.83 -8.91 5.90
N TYR A 41 -3.49 -7.92 6.50
CA TYR A 41 -4.02 -8.06 7.86
C TYR A 41 -5.25 -8.98 7.87
N ASP A 42 -6.15 -8.77 6.90
CA ASP A 42 -7.31 -9.63 6.65
C ASP A 42 -7.22 -10.30 5.28
N ILE A 43 -7.94 -11.41 5.12
CA ILE A 43 -8.10 -12.08 3.82
C ILE A 43 -8.78 -11.12 2.85
N ALA A 44 -8.22 -10.97 1.65
CA ALA A 44 -8.83 -10.18 0.59
C ALA A 44 -10.20 -10.75 0.18
N ARG A 45 -11.15 -9.88 -0.14
CA ARG A 45 -12.53 -10.28 -0.51
C ARG A 45 -12.60 -11.18 -1.75
N ASP A 46 -11.63 -11.04 -2.65
CA ASP A 46 -11.51 -11.80 -3.88
C ASP A 46 -10.04 -11.92 -4.32
N VAL A 47 -9.80 -12.81 -5.29
CA VAL A 47 -8.46 -13.10 -5.81
C VAL A 47 -7.85 -11.89 -6.51
N ASP A 48 -8.65 -11.13 -7.26
CA ASP A 48 -8.15 -9.95 -7.99
C ASP A 48 -7.62 -8.90 -7.01
N THR A 49 -8.32 -8.68 -5.91
CA THR A 49 -7.91 -7.80 -4.81
C THR A 49 -6.63 -8.31 -4.16
N HIS A 50 -6.51 -9.61 -3.89
CA HIS A 50 -5.27 -10.19 -3.38
C HIS A 50 -4.08 -9.92 -4.31
N VAL A 51 -4.24 -10.19 -5.61
CA VAL A 51 -3.21 -9.98 -6.63
C VAL A 51 -2.82 -8.49 -6.72
N HIS A 52 -3.80 -7.58 -6.67
CA HIS A 52 -3.55 -6.14 -6.65
C HIS A 52 -2.80 -5.65 -5.40
N ARG A 53 -3.05 -6.27 -4.23
CA ARG A 53 -2.33 -5.96 -2.98
C ARG A 53 -0.88 -6.42 -3.06
N VAL A 54 -0.63 -7.68 -3.41
CA VAL A 54 0.74 -8.23 -3.46
C VAL A 54 1.55 -7.65 -4.62
N GLY A 55 0.90 -7.19 -5.70
CA GLY A 55 1.56 -6.52 -6.83
C GLY A 55 2.23 -5.17 -6.50
N ARG A 56 2.18 -4.72 -5.24
CA ARG A 56 2.91 -3.54 -4.72
C ARG A 56 4.37 -3.85 -4.36
N THR A 57 4.73 -5.13 -4.33
CA THR A 57 6.10 -5.61 -4.09
C THR A 57 6.55 -6.56 -5.20
N GLY A 58 7.82 -6.96 -5.18
CA GLY A 58 8.35 -8.06 -5.98
C GLY A 58 8.60 -7.76 -7.46
N ARG A 59 8.71 -6.50 -7.89
CA ARG A 59 9.18 -6.19 -9.24
C ARG A 59 10.72 -6.09 -9.19
N ALA A 60 11.37 -6.85 -10.08
CA ALA A 60 12.81 -7.07 -10.03
C ALA A 60 13.67 -5.86 -10.48
N GLU A 61 13.06 -4.71 -10.71
CA GLU A 61 13.68 -3.60 -11.46
C GLU A 61 14.07 -2.40 -10.59
N ASN A 62 13.81 -2.42 -9.28
CA ASN A 62 14.17 -1.34 -8.36
C ASN A 62 14.90 -1.85 -7.12
N GLU A 63 15.82 -1.05 -6.59
CA GLU A 63 16.23 -1.14 -5.18
C GLU A 63 14.97 -1.04 -4.33
N LEU A 64 14.54 -2.17 -3.75
CA LEU A 64 13.40 -2.22 -2.88
C LEU A 64 13.71 -1.37 -1.65
N ASN A 65 12.96 -0.29 -1.45
CA ASN A 65 13.06 0.52 -0.24
C ASN A 65 12.59 -0.31 0.98
N ASP A 66 13.09 -0.01 2.18
CA ASP A 66 12.78 -0.76 3.42
C ASP A 66 11.34 -0.63 3.93
N LYS A 67 10.43 -0.12 3.11
CA LYS A 67 9.09 0.24 3.51
C LYS A 67 8.13 -0.93 3.44
N THR A 68 7.13 -0.86 4.30
CA THR A 68 6.09 -1.87 4.48
C THR A 68 4.72 -1.23 4.41
N ILE A 69 3.77 -1.89 3.76
CA ILE A 69 2.35 -1.55 3.82
C ILE A 69 1.60 -2.69 4.47
N ILE A 70 0.70 -2.33 5.37
CA ILE A 70 -0.29 -3.22 5.95
C ILE A 70 -1.62 -2.92 5.28
N MET A 71 -2.17 -3.90 4.56
CA MET A 71 -3.48 -3.83 3.92
C MET A 71 -4.52 -4.40 4.88
N GLN A 72 -5.41 -3.54 5.37
CA GLN A 72 -6.53 -3.89 6.23
C GLN A 72 -7.84 -3.56 5.52
N ASP A 73 -8.76 -4.51 5.42
CA ASP A 73 -10.10 -4.16 4.95
C ASP A 73 -10.91 -3.62 6.13
N ILE A 74 -11.40 -2.39 6.00
CA ILE A 74 -12.51 -1.93 6.83
C ILE A 74 -13.78 -2.33 6.07
N PHE A 75 -14.67 -3.06 6.74
CA PHE A 75 -15.94 -3.57 6.21
C PHE A 75 -16.70 -2.54 5.38
#